data_AF-X8BI49-F1
#
_entry.id   AF-X8BI49-F1
#
_cell.length_a   1.000
_cell.length_b   1.000
_cell.length_c   1.000
_cell.angle_alpha   90.00
_cell.angle_beta   90.00
_cell.angle_gamma   90.00
#
_symmetry.space_group_name_H-M   'P 1'
#
loop_
_entity.id
_entity.type
_entity.pdbx_description
1 polymer ?
#
loop_
_entity_poly.entity_id
_entity_poly.type
_entity_poly.pdbx_seq_one_letter_code
_entity_poly.pdbx_strand_id
1 'polypeptide(L)'
;MDRLDPFLQSVHDDVHHQNRDPDPLRPSAALLQPQRHARQGRMAARWPPVPDDEYWTANADTVALPRHFGLPGFRHSIGLARWWHLGVDVLWLLNGAVFYVLLFATGQWRHIVPTNWDVFPNAVSVAIQYLSLHWPTDNGWVAYNGLQVLAYFTTVFIAARPRC
;
A
#
# COMPACT_ATOMS: atom_id res chain seq x y z
N MET A 1 10.73 -44.65 -12.11
CA MET A 1 10.60 -43.91 -13.39
C MET A 1 9.12 -43.75 -13.62
N ASP A 2 8.53 -42.77 -12.94
CA ASP A 2 7.07 -42.62 -12.84
C ASP A 2 6.52 -41.98 -14.11
N ARG A 3 5.64 -42.74 -14.77
CA ARG A 3 4.87 -42.32 -15.94
C ARG A 3 3.83 -41.30 -15.46
N LEU A 4 3.95 -40.05 -15.92
CA LEU A 4 2.90 -39.05 -15.74
C LEU A 4 1.58 -39.61 -16.30
N ASP A 5 0.47 -39.33 -15.61
CA ASP A 5 -0.86 -39.73 -16.03
C ASP A 5 -1.24 -39.06 -17.36
N PRO A 6 -2.03 -39.73 -18.22
CA PRO A 6 -2.38 -39.22 -19.55
C PRO A 6 -3.04 -37.83 -19.53
N PHE A 7 -3.72 -37.50 -18.43
CA PHE A 7 -4.35 -36.20 -18.24
C PHE A 7 -3.32 -35.09 -18.00
N LEU A 8 -2.32 -35.30 -17.14
CA LEU A 8 -1.24 -34.33 -16.98
C LEU A 8 -0.41 -34.17 -18.25
N GLN A 9 -0.23 -35.24 -19.04
CA GLN A 9 0.43 -35.13 -20.34
C GLN A 9 -0.40 -34.26 -21.31
N SER A 10 -1.72 -34.46 -21.37
CA SER A 10 -2.63 -33.63 -22.17
C SER A 10 -2.60 -32.16 -21.76
N VAL A 11 -2.62 -31.86 -20.46
CA VAL A 11 -2.55 -30.47 -19.96
C VAL A 11 -1.18 -29.85 -20.27
N HIS A 12 -0.10 -30.63 -20.14
CA HIS A 12 1.25 -30.19 -20.49
C HIS A 12 1.35 -29.87 -22.00
N ASP A 13 0.80 -30.76 -22.84
CA ASP A 13 0.81 -30.59 -24.29
C ASP A 13 -0.07 -29.41 -24.73
N ASP A 14 -1.25 -29.20 -24.13
CA ASP A 14 -2.14 -28.05 -24.40
C ASP A 14 -1.50 -26.72 -24.00
N VAL A 15 -0.86 -26.64 -22.83
CA VAL A 15 -0.12 -25.45 -22.40
C VAL A 15 1.02 -25.16 -23.38
N HIS A 16 1.71 -26.18 -23.88
CA HIS A 16 2.74 -26.02 -24.89
C HIS A 16 2.20 -25.69 -26.28
N HIS A 17 0.97 -26.10 -26.63
CA HIS A 17 0.34 -25.84 -27.93
C HIS A 17 -0.27 -24.44 -28.00
N GLN A 18 -0.95 -24.01 -26.94
CA GLN A 18 -1.49 -22.65 -26.80
C GLN A 18 -0.38 -21.59 -26.77
N ASN A 19 0.84 -22.01 -26.45
CA ASN A 19 2.03 -21.17 -26.46
C ASN A 19 2.77 -21.15 -27.82
N ARG A 20 2.37 -21.99 -28.80
CA ARG A 20 2.94 -22.01 -30.15
C ARG A 20 2.10 -21.26 -31.18
N ASP A 21 0.79 -21.16 -30.98
CA ASP A 21 -0.11 -20.44 -31.87
C ASP A 21 -0.50 -19.08 -31.26
N PRO A 22 0.12 -17.97 -31.71
CA PRO A 22 -0.31 -16.64 -31.29
C PRO A 22 -1.73 -16.39 -31.83
N ASP A 23 -2.65 -16.03 -30.92
CA ASP A 23 -4.01 -15.62 -31.25
C ASP A 23 -3.98 -14.53 -32.34
N PRO A 24 -4.58 -14.75 -33.53
CA PRO A 24 -4.51 -13.82 -34.65
C PRO A 24 -5.22 -12.48 -34.38
N LEU A 25 -6.01 -12.39 -33.31
CA LEU A 25 -6.65 -11.15 -32.85
C LEU A 25 -5.89 -10.45 -31.72
N ARG A 26 -4.80 -11.04 -31.20
CA ARG A 26 -3.89 -10.34 -30.29
C ARG A 26 -2.92 -9.51 -31.11
N PRO A 27 -2.77 -8.20 -30.83
CA PRO A 27 -1.70 -7.43 -31.43
C PRO A 27 -0.37 -8.07 -31.03
N SER A 28 0.39 -8.55 -32.03
CA SER A 28 1.69 -9.18 -31.81
C SER A 28 2.59 -8.27 -30.97
N ALA A 29 3.44 -8.81 -30.10
CA ALA A 29 4.40 -8.03 -29.32
C ALA A 29 5.18 -7.01 -30.19
N ALA A 30 5.44 -7.39 -31.46
CA ALA A 30 6.01 -6.56 -32.51
C ALA A 30 5.27 -5.22 -32.78
N LEU A 31 3.94 -5.15 -32.64
CA LEU A 31 3.17 -3.90 -32.81
C LEU A 31 3.28 -2.97 -31.61
N LEU A 32 3.60 -3.49 -30.43
CA LEU A 32 3.83 -2.70 -29.21
C LEU A 32 5.31 -2.29 -29.02
N GLN A 33 6.24 -2.97 -29.70
CA GLN A 33 7.69 -2.70 -29.64
C GLN A 33 8.06 -1.23 -29.90
N PRO A 34 7.53 -0.54 -30.94
CA PRO A 34 7.92 0.84 -31.26
C PRO A 34 7.60 1.82 -30.12
N GLN A 35 6.48 1.61 -29.44
CA GLN A 35 6.04 2.43 -28.31
C GLN A 35 6.84 2.15 -27.03
N ARG A 36 7.34 0.91 -26.85
CA ARG A 36 8.20 0.50 -25.72
C ARG A 36 9.58 1.15 -25.79
N HIS A 37 10.24 1.11 -26.95
CA HIS A 37 11.58 1.67 -27.12
C HIS A 37 11.61 3.21 -26.97
N ALA A 38 10.57 3.90 -27.44
CA ALA A 38 10.45 5.36 -27.32
C ALA A 38 10.30 5.85 -25.86
N ARG A 39 9.69 5.03 -24.99
CA ARG A 39 9.56 5.33 -23.55
C ARG A 39 10.84 4.99 -22.78
N GLN A 40 11.52 3.90 -23.15
CA GLN A 40 12.79 3.52 -22.53
C GLN A 40 13.91 4.53 -22.79
N GLY A 41 13.95 5.15 -23.98
CA GLY A 41 14.96 6.16 -24.35
C GLY A 41 15.04 7.37 -23.40
N ARG A 42 13.98 7.69 -22.64
CA ARG A 42 13.99 8.78 -21.64
C ARG A 42 14.45 8.36 -20.24
N MET A 43 14.50 7.06 -19.93
CA MET A 43 14.85 6.53 -18.60
C MET A 43 16.05 5.55 -18.62
N ALA A 44 16.68 5.37 -19.79
CA ALA A 44 17.79 4.45 -20.03
C ALA A 44 19.03 4.70 -19.15
N ALA A 45 19.19 5.88 -18.58
CA ALA A 45 20.32 6.19 -17.69
C ALA A 45 20.29 5.41 -16.36
N ARG A 46 19.18 4.74 -16.01
CA ARG A 46 18.99 4.10 -14.70
C ARG A 46 18.62 2.61 -14.75
N TRP A 47 18.15 2.08 -15.88
CA TRP A 47 17.60 0.71 -15.95
C TRP A 47 18.22 -0.13 -17.08
N PRO A 48 18.41 -1.45 -16.90
CA PRO A 48 18.87 -2.35 -17.96
C PRO A 48 17.90 -2.34 -19.18
N PRO A 49 18.42 -2.65 -20.39
CA PRO A 49 17.59 -2.72 -21.59
C PRO A 49 16.47 -3.75 -21.39
N VAL A 50 15.25 -3.40 -21.79
CA VAL A 50 14.10 -4.33 -21.70
C VAL A 50 14.37 -5.47 -22.69
N PRO A 51 14.37 -6.74 -22.24
CA PRO A 51 14.50 -7.87 -23.14
C PRO A 51 13.40 -7.88 -24.21
N ASP A 52 13.77 -8.25 -25.45
CA ASP A 52 12.84 -8.34 -26.59
C ASP A 52 12.03 -9.65 -26.60
N ASP A 53 12.03 -10.40 -25.49
CA ASP A 53 11.27 -11.64 -25.37
C ASP A 53 9.78 -11.38 -25.16
N GLU A 54 8.95 -12.22 -25.79
CA GLU A 54 7.49 -12.12 -25.66
C GLU A 54 7.02 -12.39 -24.21
N TYR A 55 7.78 -13.19 -23.46
CA TYR A 55 7.50 -13.60 -22.08
C TYR A 55 8.09 -12.69 -21.02
N TRP A 56 8.34 -11.43 -21.36
CA TRP A 56 8.68 -10.43 -20.37
C TRP A 56 7.54 -10.32 -19.33
N THR A 57 7.84 -10.64 -18.07
CA THR A 57 6.86 -10.55 -16.97
C THR A 57 7.23 -9.45 -15.99
N ALA A 58 6.24 -8.88 -15.32
CA ALA A 58 6.46 -7.87 -14.28
C ALA A 58 7.40 -8.34 -13.14
N ASN A 59 7.63 -9.65 -13.00
CA ASN A 59 8.62 -10.20 -12.05
C ASN A 59 10.05 -9.99 -12.54
N ALA A 60 10.31 -10.09 -13.86
CA ALA A 60 11.61 -9.84 -14.46
C ALA A 60 12.09 -8.38 -14.26
N ASP A 61 11.15 -7.47 -13.99
CA ASP A 61 11.39 -6.06 -13.69
C ASP A 61 11.64 -5.75 -12.21
N THR A 62 11.57 -6.76 -11.34
CA THR A 62 11.77 -6.54 -9.89
C THR A 62 13.25 -6.35 -9.55
N VAL A 63 13.59 -5.13 -9.10
CA VAL A 63 14.92 -4.84 -8.55
C VAL A 63 14.92 -5.13 -7.05
N ALA A 64 15.86 -5.98 -6.61
CA ALA A 64 15.99 -6.31 -5.20
C ALA A 64 16.58 -5.12 -4.42
N LEU A 65 15.83 -4.61 -3.44
CA LEU A 65 16.34 -3.63 -2.48
C LEU A 65 17.28 -4.29 -1.46
N PRO A 66 18.19 -3.51 -0.83
CA PRO A 66 19.00 -3.99 0.27
C PRO A 66 18.11 -4.61 1.38
N ARG A 67 18.57 -5.70 1.99
CA ARG A 67 17.82 -6.49 2.98
C ARG A 67 17.24 -5.71 4.18
N HIS A 68 17.75 -4.51 4.42
CA HIS A 68 17.32 -3.63 5.51
C HIS A 68 16.16 -2.71 5.12
N PHE A 69 15.95 -2.47 3.82
CA PHE A 69 14.92 -1.57 3.28
C PHE A 69 13.88 -2.31 2.42
N GLY A 70 14.01 -3.63 2.27
CA GLY A 70 13.06 -4.48 1.56
C GLY A 70 11.99 -5.04 2.50
N LEU A 71 10.76 -5.12 2.00
CA LEU A 71 9.69 -5.86 2.66
C LEU A 71 10.05 -7.35 2.78
N PRO A 72 9.42 -8.10 3.71
CA PRO A 72 9.60 -9.56 3.80
C PRO A 72 9.19 -10.22 2.48
N GLY A 73 10.18 -10.63 1.73
CA GLY A 73 9.99 -11.12 0.37
C GLY A 73 11.19 -10.73 -0.51
N PHE A 74 12.23 -11.57 -0.50
CA PHE A 74 13.36 -11.41 -1.41
C PHE A 74 12.94 -11.62 -2.88
N ARG A 75 13.87 -11.35 -3.80
CA ARG A 75 13.80 -11.72 -5.23
C ARG A 75 13.08 -13.07 -5.44
N HIS A 76 12.03 -13.08 -6.27
CA HIS A 76 11.16 -14.22 -6.61
C HIS A 76 10.13 -14.68 -5.56
N SER A 77 9.87 -13.92 -4.49
CA SER A 77 8.84 -14.28 -3.49
C SER A 77 7.63 -13.34 -3.49
N ILE A 78 7.08 -13.07 -4.69
CA ILE A 78 5.86 -12.24 -4.87
C ILE A 78 4.71 -12.75 -3.99
N GLY A 79 4.55 -14.08 -3.85
CA GLY A 79 3.54 -14.67 -2.97
C GLY A 79 3.75 -14.34 -1.49
N LEU A 80 5.00 -14.40 -1.01
CA LEU A 80 5.33 -14.11 0.39
C LEU A 80 5.12 -12.63 0.73
N ALA A 81 5.53 -11.73 -0.16
CA ALA A 81 5.33 -10.29 0.00
C ALA A 81 3.83 -9.94 0.05
N ARG A 82 3.01 -10.57 -0.81
CA ARG A 82 1.55 -10.39 -0.81
C ARG A 82 0.90 -10.94 0.47
N TRP A 83 1.31 -12.12 0.91
CA TRP A 83 0.79 -12.70 2.15
C TRP A 83 1.13 -11.83 3.37
N TRP A 84 2.36 -11.31 3.42
CA TRP A 84 2.76 -10.38 4.46
C TRP A 84 1.93 -9.10 4.45
N HIS A 85 1.76 -8.46 3.27
CA HIS A 85 0.99 -7.23 3.14
C HIS A 85 -0.47 -7.44 3.57
N LEU A 86 -1.14 -8.45 3.00
CA LEU A 86 -2.52 -8.77 3.34
C LEU A 86 -2.67 -9.21 4.80
N GLY A 87 -1.69 -9.92 5.37
CA GLY A 87 -1.68 -10.29 6.78
C GLY A 87 -1.59 -9.07 7.71
N VAL A 88 -0.72 -8.11 7.38
CA VAL A 88 -0.60 -6.84 8.10
C VAL A 88 -1.86 -5.99 7.94
N ASP A 89 -2.46 -5.93 6.75
CA ASP A 89 -3.71 -5.20 6.50
C ASP A 89 -4.86 -5.75 7.36
N VAL A 90 -4.99 -7.08 7.43
CA VAL A 90 -6.01 -7.72 8.28
C VAL A 90 -5.75 -7.43 9.76
N LEU A 91 -4.50 -7.55 10.21
CA LEU A 91 -4.15 -7.20 11.60
C LEU A 91 -4.50 -5.74 11.91
N TRP A 92 -4.19 -4.82 11.00
CA TRP A 92 -4.48 -3.39 11.14
C TRP A 92 -5.99 -3.13 11.21
N LEU A 93 -6.79 -3.74 10.32
CA LEU A 93 -8.25 -3.61 10.32
C LEU A 93 -8.87 -4.18 11.59
N LEU A 94 -8.41 -5.35 12.07
CA LEU A 94 -8.88 -5.93 13.33
C LEU A 94 -8.55 -5.03 14.52
N ASN A 95 -7.34 -4.47 14.57
CA ASN A 95 -6.96 -3.53 15.63
C ASN A 95 -7.84 -2.27 15.60
N GLY A 96 -8.06 -1.71 14.41
CA GLY A 96 -8.97 -0.58 14.19
C GLY A 96 -10.40 -0.89 14.64
N ALA A 97 -10.91 -2.09 14.35
CA ALA A 97 -12.23 -2.53 14.78
C ALA A 97 -12.33 -2.64 16.32
N VAL A 98 -11.32 -3.22 16.98
CA VAL A 98 -11.25 -3.27 18.45
C VAL A 98 -11.24 -1.85 19.02
N PHE A 99 -10.43 -0.96 18.46
CA PHE A 99 -10.34 0.43 18.91
C PHE A 99 -11.68 1.17 18.72
N TYR A 100 -12.35 0.96 17.59
CA TYR A 100 -13.69 1.47 17.33
C TYR A 100 -14.67 0.99 18.40
N VAL A 101 -14.76 -0.32 18.65
CA VAL A 101 -15.65 -0.88 19.68
C VAL A 101 -15.35 -0.30 21.05
N LEU A 102 -14.08 -0.22 21.46
CA LEU A 102 -13.68 0.37 22.74
C LEU A 102 -14.08 1.84 22.84
N LEU A 103 -13.88 2.63 21.78
CA LEU A 103 -14.21 4.05 21.74
C LEU A 103 -15.71 4.31 21.95
N PHE A 104 -16.57 3.48 21.36
CA PHE A 104 -18.02 3.57 21.53
C PHE A 104 -18.51 2.98 22.86
N ALA A 105 -17.95 1.84 23.29
CA ALA A 105 -18.33 1.19 24.55
C ALA A 105 -17.94 2.02 25.79
N THR A 106 -16.78 2.68 25.76
CA THR A 106 -16.29 3.50 26.88
C THR A 106 -16.80 4.95 26.84
N GLY A 107 -17.50 5.34 25.78
CA GLY A 107 -17.95 6.73 25.60
C GLY A 107 -16.80 7.72 25.35
N GLN A 108 -15.57 7.23 25.17
CA GLN A 108 -14.36 8.04 24.93
C GLN A 108 -14.38 8.76 23.58
N TRP A 109 -15.31 8.43 22.68
CA TRP A 109 -15.55 9.17 21.44
C TRP A 109 -15.80 10.67 21.67
N ARG A 110 -16.31 11.05 22.85
CA ARG A 110 -16.52 12.45 23.25
C ARG A 110 -15.22 13.25 23.42
N HIS A 111 -14.06 12.60 23.51
CA HIS A 111 -12.77 13.29 23.55
C HIS A 111 -12.24 13.68 22.16
N ILE A 112 -12.79 13.09 21.09
CA ILE A 112 -12.36 13.36 19.70
C ILE A 112 -13.28 14.39 19.03
N VAL A 113 -14.52 14.50 19.49
CA VAL A 113 -15.49 15.47 18.97
C VAL A 113 -15.51 16.71 19.86
N PRO A 114 -15.25 17.91 19.32
CA PRO A 114 -15.42 19.13 20.09
C PRO A 114 -16.89 19.29 20.49
N THR A 115 -17.19 19.12 21.78
CA THR A 115 -18.54 19.24 22.35
C THR A 115 -18.93 20.68 22.67
N ASN A 116 -17.97 21.59 22.73
CA ASN A 116 -18.15 23.00 23.05
C ASN A 116 -17.29 23.91 22.15
N TRP A 117 -17.76 25.14 21.95
CA TRP A 117 -17.06 26.14 21.14
C TRP A 117 -15.78 26.69 21.78
N ASP A 118 -15.55 26.41 23.07
CA ASP A 118 -14.35 26.82 23.81
C ASP A 118 -13.06 26.16 23.31
N VAL A 119 -13.17 25.11 22.48
CA VAL A 119 -12.01 24.40 21.91
C VAL A 119 -11.14 25.31 21.04
N PHE A 120 -11.75 26.27 20.33
CA PHE A 120 -11.04 27.18 19.42
C PHE A 120 -10.14 28.19 20.14
N PRO A 121 -10.64 29.00 21.11
CA PRO A 121 -9.77 29.92 21.86
C PRO A 121 -8.72 29.17 22.70
N ASN A 122 -9.04 27.97 23.18
CA ASN A 122 -8.07 27.10 23.86
C ASN A 122 -6.96 26.64 22.90
N ALA A 123 -7.31 26.15 21.70
CA ALA A 123 -6.35 25.73 20.68
C ALA A 123 -5.41 26.86 20.25
N VAL A 124 -5.93 28.09 20.09
CA VAL A 124 -5.11 29.28 19.79
C VAL A 124 -4.12 29.56 20.93
N SER A 125 -4.58 29.51 22.18
CA SER A 125 -3.72 29.74 23.35
C SER A 125 -2.60 28.69 23.44
N VAL A 126 -2.92 27.43 23.16
CA VAL A 126 -1.96 26.31 23.13
C VAL A 126 -0.99 26.45 21.94
N ALA A 127 -1.46 26.87 20.77
CA ALA A 127 -0.60 27.14 19.62
C ALA A 127 0.44 28.23 19.95
N ILE A 128 0.01 29.31 20.61
CA ILE A 128 0.89 30.39 21.06
C ILE A 128 1.91 29.87 22.10
N GLN A 129 1.50 28.98 23.02
CA GLN A 129 2.42 28.35 23.98
C GLN A 129 3.48 27.49 23.30
N TYR A 130 3.10 26.67 22.31
CA TYR A 130 4.09 25.92 21.52
C TYR A 130 5.02 26.85 20.74
N LEU A 131 4.49 27.94 20.20
CA LEU A 131 5.28 28.93 19.45
C LEU A 131 6.23 29.73 20.35
N SER A 132 5.90 29.90 21.64
CA SER A 132 6.78 30.51 22.65
C SER A 132 7.78 29.51 23.26
N LEU A 133 7.85 28.28 22.74
CA LEU A 133 8.65 27.17 23.26
C LEU A 133 8.36 26.87 24.75
N HIS A 134 7.18 27.24 25.23
CA HIS A 134 6.72 26.97 26.57
C HIS A 134 5.79 25.75 26.54
N TRP A 135 6.32 24.59 26.87
CA TRP A 135 5.61 23.32 26.76
C TRP A 135 4.53 23.18 27.86
N PRO A 136 3.24 23.09 27.50
CA PRO A 136 2.17 22.87 28.47
C PRO A 136 2.29 21.50 29.15
N THR A 137 1.83 21.39 30.40
CA THR A 137 1.75 20.09 31.10
C THR A 137 0.64 19.24 30.47
N ASP A 138 1.06 18.38 29.54
CA ASP A 138 0.15 17.55 28.76
C ASP A 138 -0.15 16.25 29.50
N ASN A 139 -1.37 16.12 30.02
CA ASN A 139 -1.87 14.88 30.60
C ASN A 139 -2.67 14.12 29.54
N GLY A 140 -1.99 13.64 28.48
CA GLY A 140 -2.62 12.97 27.33
C GLY A 140 -3.39 11.68 27.64
N TRP A 141 -3.35 11.22 28.90
CA TRP A 141 -4.15 10.12 29.44
C TRP A 141 -5.51 10.55 30.01
N VAL A 142 -5.70 11.83 30.34
CA VAL A 142 -6.89 12.36 31.04
C VAL A 142 -7.64 13.40 30.21
N ALA A 143 -6.91 14.25 29.47
CA ALA A 143 -7.53 15.25 28.58
C ALA A 143 -6.58 15.63 27.44
N TYR A 144 -7.12 15.70 26.22
CA TYR A 144 -6.42 16.27 25.07
C TYR A 144 -6.51 17.80 25.10
N ASN A 145 -5.42 18.48 24.75
CA ASN A 145 -5.44 19.92 24.57
C ASN A 145 -6.28 20.31 23.33
N GLY A 146 -6.74 21.57 23.25
CA GLY A 146 -7.62 22.01 22.16
C GLY A 146 -7.00 21.86 20.76
N LEU A 147 -5.67 22.02 20.63
CA LEU A 147 -4.94 21.83 19.37
C LEU A 147 -4.94 20.35 18.93
N GLN A 148 -4.78 19.42 19.87
CA GLN A 148 -4.79 17.97 19.61
C GLN A 148 -6.17 17.48 19.20
N VAL A 149 -7.24 17.93 19.86
CA VAL A 149 -8.63 17.58 19.48
C VAL A 149 -8.92 18.03 18.05
N LEU A 150 -8.54 19.26 17.67
CA LEU A 150 -8.72 19.75 16.30
C LEU A 150 -7.87 18.99 15.28
N ALA A 151 -6.64 18.61 15.64
CA ALA A 151 -5.76 17.83 14.77
C ALA A 151 -6.33 16.42 14.51
N TYR A 152 -6.81 15.73 15.55
CA TYR A 152 -7.45 14.42 15.41
C TYR A 152 -8.74 14.49 14.61
N PHE A 153 -9.61 15.47 14.91
CA PHE A 153 -10.85 15.67 14.16
C PHE A 153 -10.56 15.92 12.67
N THR A 154 -9.63 16.82 12.36
CA THR A 154 -9.27 17.15 10.97
C THR A 154 -8.70 15.92 10.25
N THR A 155 -7.81 15.18 10.89
CA THR A 155 -7.16 14.01 10.30
C THR A 155 -8.19 12.93 9.96
N VAL A 156 -9.09 12.62 10.90
CA VAL A 156 -10.08 11.53 10.74
C VAL A 156 -11.23 11.91 9.81
N PHE A 157 -11.76 13.14 9.88
CA PHE A 157 -12.99 13.51 9.17
C PHE A 157 -12.77 14.30 7.88
N ILE A 158 -11.66 15.04 7.76
CA ILE A 158 -11.37 15.89 6.59
C ILE A 158 -10.27 15.27 5.72
N ALA A 159 -9.13 14.90 6.31
CA ALA A 159 -7.97 14.42 5.55
C ALA A 159 -8.11 12.95 5.11
N ALA A 160 -8.66 12.08 5.96
CA ALA A 160 -8.89 10.68 5.62
C ALA A 160 -10.07 10.44 4.67
N ARG A 161 -10.73 11.52 4.17
CA ARG A 161 -11.84 11.39 3.22
C ARG A 161 -11.31 10.66 1.96
N PRO A 162 -11.78 9.43 1.66
CA PRO A 162 -11.31 8.70 0.50
C PRO A 162 -11.79 9.46 -0.73
N ARG A 163 -10.85 10.02 -1.49
CA ARG A 163 -11.10 10.27 -2.91
C ARG A 163 -10.92 8.92 -3.59
N CYS A 164 -12.02 8.45 -4.17
CA CYS A 164 -12.14 7.24 -4.96
C CYS A 164 -11.02 7.13 -6.01
#